data_AF-A0A7G5Z9Q7-F1
#
_entry.id   AF-A0A7G5Z9Q7-F1
#
_cell.length_a   1.000
_cell.length_b   1.000
_cell.length_c   1.000
_cell.angle_alpha   90.00
_cell.angle_beta   90.00
_cell.angle_gamma   90.00
#
_symmetry.space_group_name_H-M   'P 1'
#
loop_
_entity.id
_entity.type
_entity.pdbx_description
1 polymer ?
#
loop_
_entity_poly.entity_id
_entity_poly.type
_entity_poly.pdbx_seq_one_letter_code
_entity_poly.pdbx_strand_id
1 'polypeptide(L)'
;MSRRCAAIWREFGAQEFRECVADDVKPGKLTSFPQSVDLRDGELVVFSWIVYPSRARRDEVNAKVMDDPRMAEFMKPENIPFDGKRMMIGGFEMVVDA
;
A
#
# COMPACT_ATOMS: atom_id res chain seq x y z
N MET A 1 -6.34 8.78 6.56
CA MET A 1 -5.22 7.91 6.97
C MET A 1 -3.99 8.12 6.07
N SER A 2 -4.07 7.79 4.78
CA SER A 2 -2.89 7.64 3.91
C SER A 2 -2.03 8.89 3.73
N ARG A 3 -2.57 10.12 3.79
CA ARG A 3 -1.75 11.35 3.77
C ARG A 3 -0.77 11.45 4.94
N ARG A 4 -1.18 10.99 6.13
CA ARG A 4 -0.33 10.99 7.34
C ARG A 4 0.75 9.91 7.22
N CYS A 5 0.38 8.70 6.78
CA CYS A 5 1.33 7.63 6.50
C CYS A 5 2.36 8.07 5.44
N ALA A 6 1.90 8.63 4.33
CA ALA A 6 2.77 9.10 3.25
C ALA A 6 3.86 10.06 3.76
N ALA A 7 3.52 11.00 4.64
CA ALA A 7 4.49 11.92 5.24
C ALA A 7 5.59 11.17 6.02
N ILE A 8 5.22 10.18 6.83
CA ILE A 8 6.16 9.37 7.63
C ILE A 8 7.09 8.55 6.73
N TRP A 9 6.53 7.85 5.72
CA TRP A 9 7.35 7.10 4.76
C TRP A 9 8.32 7.99 4.00
N ARG A 10 7.87 9.18 3.58
CA ARG A 10 8.72 10.15 2.87
C ARG A 10 9.82 10.72 3.76
N GLU A 11 9.54 10.96 5.04
CA GLU A 11 10.54 11.41 6.03
C GLU A 11 11.67 10.39 6.20
N PHE A 12 11.36 9.10 6.20
CA PHE A 12 12.37 8.04 6.36
C PHE A 12 13.12 7.68 5.07
N GLY A 13 12.67 8.16 3.92
CA GLY A 13 13.40 8.06 2.65
C GLY A 13 12.74 7.22 1.55
N ALA A 14 11.43 6.97 1.62
CA ALA A 14 10.67 6.59 0.43
C ALA A 14 10.78 7.71 -0.62
N GLN A 15 10.93 7.39 -1.91
CA GLN A 15 11.00 8.36 -3.02
C GLN A 15 9.62 8.79 -3.52
N GLU A 16 8.66 7.88 -3.50
CA GLU A 16 7.28 8.16 -3.87
C GLU A 16 6.36 7.37 -2.96
N PHE A 17 5.16 7.90 -2.76
CA PHE A 17 4.06 7.23 -2.09
C PHE A 17 2.81 7.49 -2.93
N ARG A 18 2.16 6.42 -3.39
CA ARG A 18 1.02 6.49 -4.30
C ARG A 18 -0.11 5.63 -3.76
N GLU A 19 -1.30 6.20 -3.78
CA GLU A 19 -2.55 5.57 -3.37
C GLU A 19 -3.59 5.97 -4.42
N CYS A 20 -4.13 4.98 -5.12
CA CYS A 20 -5.05 5.18 -6.23
C CYS A 20 -6.35 4.44 -5.96
N VAL A 21 -7.46 5.17 -5.97
CA VAL A 21 -8.80 4.58 -5.92
C VAL A 21 -9.15 4.04 -7.31
N ALA A 22 -9.79 2.87 -7.36
CA ALA A 22 -10.30 2.30 -8.61
C ALA A 22 -11.19 3.30 -9.36
N ASP A 23 -10.90 3.49 -10.64
CA ASP A 23 -11.68 4.33 -11.56
C ASP A 23 -12.37 3.46 -12.62
N ASP A 24 -11.59 2.76 -13.46
CA ASP A 24 -12.11 1.80 -14.46
C ASP A 24 -11.57 0.37 -14.23
N VAL A 25 -12.01 -0.27 -13.15
CA VAL A 25 -11.54 -1.61 -12.75
C VAL A 25 -12.66 -2.64 -12.93
N LYS A 26 -12.67 -3.32 -14.08
CA LYS A 26 -13.72 -4.27 -14.44
C LYS A 26 -13.42 -5.69 -13.94
N PRO A 27 -14.45 -6.46 -13.55
CA PRO A 27 -14.28 -7.87 -13.24
C PRO A 27 -13.91 -8.68 -14.50
N GLY A 28 -13.00 -9.63 -14.32
CA GLY A 28 -12.57 -10.57 -15.37
C GLY A 28 -13.28 -11.93 -15.27
N LYS A 29 -13.00 -12.82 -16.23
CA LYS A 29 -13.52 -14.20 -16.23
C LYS A 29 -12.67 -15.17 -15.40
N LEU A 30 -11.35 -14.98 -15.42
CA LEU A 30 -10.39 -15.85 -14.73
C LEU A 30 -9.72 -15.08 -13.59
N THR A 31 -9.17 -13.90 -13.87
CA THR A 31 -8.52 -13.03 -12.90
C THR A 31 -8.85 -11.56 -13.19
N SER A 32 -8.79 -10.75 -12.14
CA SER A 32 -8.94 -9.29 -12.18
C SER A 32 -8.55 -8.71 -10.81
N PHE A 33 -8.37 -7.40 -10.72
CA PHE A 33 -8.11 -6.75 -9.42
C PHE A 33 -9.20 -6.99 -8.37
N PRO A 34 -10.51 -6.95 -8.69
CA PRO A 34 -11.54 -7.31 -7.70
C PRO A 34 -11.42 -8.76 -7.23
N GLN A 35 -11.11 -9.70 -8.14
CA GLN A 35 -10.90 -11.11 -7.79
C GLN A 35 -9.63 -11.32 -6.97
N SER A 36 -8.58 -10.52 -7.18
CA SER A 36 -7.29 -10.70 -6.50
C SER A 36 -7.38 -10.41 -5.00
N VAL A 37 -8.30 -9.52 -4.59
CA VAL A 37 -8.53 -9.15 -3.19
C VAL A 37 -9.86 -9.68 -2.65
N ASP A 38 -10.52 -10.62 -3.36
CA ASP A 38 -11.84 -11.16 -2.99
C ASP A 38 -12.82 -10.04 -2.57
N LEU A 39 -12.97 -9.06 -3.46
CA LEU A 39 -13.73 -7.83 -3.23
C LEU A 39 -15.19 -8.14 -2.89
N ARG A 40 -15.72 -7.50 -1.84
CA ARG A 40 -17.12 -7.64 -1.43
C ARG A 40 -17.96 -6.47 -1.92
N ASP A 41 -19.28 -6.65 -1.87
CA ASP A 41 -20.24 -5.58 -2.14
C ASP A 41 -20.01 -4.40 -1.18
N GLY A 42 -20.00 -3.18 -1.73
CA GLY A 42 -19.75 -1.95 -0.97
C GLY A 42 -18.26 -1.60 -0.80
N GLU A 43 -17.36 -2.42 -1.34
CA GLU A 43 -15.92 -2.14 -1.36
C GLU A 43 -15.44 -1.69 -2.75
N LEU A 44 -14.26 -1.10 -2.79
CA LEU A 44 -13.55 -0.75 -4.02
C LEU A 44 -12.09 -1.18 -3.93
N VAL A 45 -11.43 -1.34 -5.07
CA VAL A 45 -9.99 -1.65 -5.09
C VAL A 45 -9.21 -0.36 -4.86
N VAL A 46 -8.20 -0.43 -4.00
CA VAL A 46 -7.14 0.58 -3.90
C VAL A 46 -5.84 -0.05 -4.41
N PHE A 47 -5.16 0.61 -5.34
CA PHE A 47 -3.84 0.23 -5.80
C PHE A 47 -2.81 1.22 -5.28
N SER A 48 -1.83 0.71 -4.53
CA SER A 48 -0.83 1.54 -3.88
C SER A 48 0.57 0.97 -4.02
N TRP A 49 1.54 1.86 -4.06
CA TRP A 49 2.95 1.50 -4.09
C TRP A 49 3.81 2.61 -3.51
N ILE A 50 5.00 2.21 -3.10
CA ILE A 50 6.01 3.08 -2.52
C ILE A 50 7.31 2.80 -3.29
N VAL A 51 7.90 3.86 -3.86
CA VAL A 51 9.16 3.74 -4.60
C VAL A 51 10.32 3.95 -3.65
N TYR A 52 11.34 3.11 -3.78
CA TYR A 52 12.56 3.17 -2.99
C TYR A 52 13.78 3.04 -3.90
N PRO A 53 14.93 3.63 -3.52
CA PRO A 53 16.14 3.58 -4.34
C PRO A 53 16.79 2.19 -4.38
N SER A 54 16.47 1.32 -3.41
CA SER A 54 16.92 -0.08 -3.39
C SER A 54 16.09 -0.89 -2.39
N ARG A 55 16.13 -2.22 -2.51
CA ARG A 55 15.54 -3.14 -1.52
C ARG A 55 16.08 -2.91 -0.11
N ALA A 56 17.39 -2.70 0.04
CA ALA A 56 18.00 -2.45 1.34
C ALA A 56 17.43 -1.18 2.00
N ARG A 57 17.26 -0.10 1.22
CA ARG A 57 16.63 1.13 1.72
C ARG A 57 15.14 0.95 2.01
N ARG A 58 14.42 0.18 1.21
CA ARG A 58 13.02 -0.19 1.47
C ARG A 58 12.85 -0.91 2.80
N ASP A 59 13.71 -1.88 3.07
CA ASP A 59 13.65 -2.66 4.31
C ASP A 59 14.01 -1.80 5.54
N GLU A 60 15.02 -0.92 5.44
CA GLU A 60 15.37 0.04 6.50
C GLU A 60 14.23 1.05 6.77
N VAL A 61 13.65 1.63 5.72
CA VAL A 61 12.53 2.58 5.84
C VAL A 61 11.35 1.92 6.50
N ASN A 62 10.94 0.73 6.03
CA ASN A 62 9.80 0.02 6.60
C ASN A 62 10.03 -0.32 8.08
N ALA A 63 11.24 -0.76 8.46
CA ALA A 63 11.55 -1.00 9.87
C ALA A 63 11.34 0.27 10.72
N LYS A 64 11.91 1.41 10.29
CA LYS A 64 11.75 2.71 10.98
C LYS A 64 10.30 3.15 11.08
N VAL A 65 9.53 2.97 10.01
CA VAL A 65 8.11 3.33 10.00
C VAL A 65 7.32 2.46 10.97
N MET A 66 7.57 1.15 11.00
CA MET A 66 6.87 0.23 11.89
C MET A 66 7.17 0.51 13.37
N ASP A 67 8.38 1.01 13.67
CA ASP A 67 8.79 1.43 15.00
C ASP A 67 8.37 2.87 15.35
N ASP A 68 7.83 3.64 14.39
CA ASP A 68 7.47 5.04 14.60
C ASP A 68 6.20 5.14 15.48
N PRO A 69 6.23 5.85 16.62
CA PRO A 69 5.08 5.96 17.50
C PRO A 69 3.87 6.63 16.84
N ARG A 70 4.08 7.45 15.80
CA ARG A 70 3.00 8.09 15.02
C ARG A 70 2.20 7.06 14.21
N MET A 71 2.76 5.86 13.97
CA MET A 71 2.06 4.76 13.28
C MET A 71 1.11 3.99 14.18
N ALA A 72 1.27 4.06 15.50
CA ALA A 72 0.47 3.27 16.44
C ALA A 72 -1.05 3.50 16.31
N GLU A 73 -1.49 4.71 15.97
CA GLU A 73 -2.92 5.01 15.72
C GLU A 73 -3.44 4.27 14.48
N PHE A 74 -2.63 4.15 13.42
CA PHE A 74 -3.03 3.59 12.13
C PHE A 74 -2.93 2.07 12.07
N MET A 75 -2.21 1.45 13.01
CA MET A 75 -2.05 0.00 13.11
C MET A 75 -3.13 -0.67 13.98
N LYS A 76 -4.00 0.12 14.62
CA LYS A 76 -5.13 -0.41 15.38
C LYS A 76 -6.19 -0.96 14.43
N PRO A 77 -6.67 -2.21 14.62
CA PRO A 77 -7.68 -2.81 13.76
C PRO A 77 -8.92 -1.93 13.55
N GLU A 78 -9.37 -1.22 14.59
CA GLU A 78 -10.53 -0.33 14.52
C GLU A 78 -10.34 0.89 13.60
N ASN A 79 -9.09 1.29 13.34
CA ASN A 79 -8.74 2.48 12.54
C ASN A 79 -8.32 2.14 11.11
N ILE A 80 -8.20 0.86 10.76
CA ILE A 80 -7.88 0.41 9.40
C ILE A 80 -9.18 0.37 8.60
N PRO A 81 -9.32 1.18 7.51
CA PRO A 81 -10.57 1.29 6.77
C PRO A 81 -10.77 0.18 5.73
N PHE A 82 -10.06 -0.95 5.85
CA PHE A 82 -10.09 -2.08 4.92
C PHE A 82 -9.73 -3.40 5.65
N ASP A 83 -10.04 -4.53 5.03
CA ASP A 83 -9.69 -5.85 5.58
C ASP A 83 -8.25 -6.25 5.22
N GLY A 84 -7.34 -6.12 6.18
CA GLY A 84 -5.94 -6.48 6.02
C GLY A 84 -5.66 -7.94 5.67
N LYS A 85 -6.62 -8.87 5.90
CA LYS A 85 -6.44 -10.30 5.54
C LYS A 85 -6.53 -10.54 4.04
N ARG A 86 -7.20 -9.66 3.31
CA ARG A 86 -7.38 -9.72 1.85
C ARG A 86 -6.41 -8.80 1.09
N MET A 87 -5.61 -8.04 1.82
CA MET A 87 -4.58 -7.19 1.23
C MET A 87 -3.47 -8.04 0.62
N MET A 88 -3.14 -7.77 -0.64
CA MET A 88 -1.96 -8.33 -1.29
C MET A 88 -0.78 -7.38 -1.14
N ILE A 89 0.36 -7.88 -0.69
CA ILE A 89 1.59 -7.10 -0.53
C ILE A 89 2.79 -7.83 -1.15
N GLY A 90 3.66 -7.09 -1.83
CA GLY A 90 4.84 -7.62 -2.49
C GLY A 90 5.91 -6.55 -2.69
N GLY A 91 7.11 -6.99 -3.08
CA GLY A 91 8.17 -6.11 -3.54
C GLY A 91 8.54 -6.48 -4.97
N PHE A 92 8.81 -5.48 -5.79
CA PHE A 92 9.14 -5.64 -7.21
C PHE A 92 10.40 -4.83 -7.53
N GLU A 93 11.24 -5.36 -8.40
CA GLU A 93 12.36 -4.63 -9.00
C GLU A 93 11.86 -3.95 -10.28
N MET A 94 12.13 -2.66 -10.44
CA MET A 94 11.72 -1.93 -11.64
C MET A 94 12.64 -2.31 -12.81
N VAL A 95 12.06 -2.94 -13.83
CA VAL A 95 12.77 -3.25 -15.09
C VAL A 95 12.73 -2.07 -16.07
N VAL A 96 11.69 -1.23 -15.95
CA VAL A 96 11.49 -0.02 -16.76
C VAL A 96 11.08 1.11 -15.82
N ASP A 97 11.81 2.22 -15.87
CA ASP A 97 11.56 3.47 -15.14
C ASP A 97 11.84 4.62 -16.13
N ALA A 98 10.79 5.32 -16.57
CA ALA A 98 10.82 6.25 -17.72
C ALA A 98 9.98 7.50 -17.45
#